data_AF-A0A8H4WMQ7-F1
#
_entry.id   AF-A0A8H4WMQ7-F1
#
_cell.length_a   1.000
_cell.length_b   1.000
_cell.length_c   1.000
_cell.angle_alpha   90.00
_cell.angle_beta   90.00
_cell.angle_gamma   90.00
#
_symmetry.space_group_name_H-M   'P 1'
#
loop_
_entity.id
_entity.type
_entity.pdbx_description
1 polymer ?
#
loop_
_entity_poly.entity_id
_entity_poly.type
_entity_poly.pdbx_seq_one_letter_code
_entity_poly.pdbx_strand_id
1 'polypeptide(L)' 'MPTPESESFKAQKPTVPPTFNGVDYDDTKAFKAAEDALIREQWVGAMMTRLVGEELGKC' A
#
# COMPACT_ATOMS: atom_id res chain seq x y z
N MET A 1 -17.95 -4.51 5.21
CA MET A 1 -17.41 -3.84 6.40
C MET A 1 -15.92 -3.61 6.15
N PRO A 2 -15.39 -2.38 6.15
CA PRO A 2 -13.94 -2.20 6.10
C PRO A 2 -13.38 -2.73 7.42
N THR A 3 -12.60 -3.81 7.34
CA THR A 3 -11.88 -4.35 8.49
C THR A 3 -11.01 -3.22 9.06
N PRO A 4 -11.11 -2.89 10.36
CA PRO A 4 -10.28 -1.84 10.94
C PRO A 4 -8.80 -2.16 10.70
N GLU A 5 -8.08 -1.24 10.04
CA GLU A 5 -6.64 -1.39 9.84
C GLU A 5 -5.93 -1.46 11.20
N SER A 6 -5.03 -2.43 11.37
CA SER A 6 -4.27 -2.61 12.61
C SER A 6 -3.38 -1.41 12.91
N GLU A 7 -3.11 -1.16 14.19
CA GLU A 7 -2.21 -0.07 14.61
C GLU A 7 -0.81 -0.22 14.02
N SER A 8 -0.32 -1.46 13.90
CA SER A 8 0.95 -1.79 13.25
C SER A 8 0.97 -1.45 11.76
N PHE A 9 -0.17 -1.58 11.07
CA PHE A 9 -0.31 -1.23 9.66
C PHE A 9 -0.29 0.29 9.45
N LYS A 10 -0.98 1.02 10.34
CA LYS A 10 -1.01 2.49 10.33
C LYS A 10 0.36 3.08 10.67
N ALA A 11 1.06 2.52 11.66
CA ALA A 11 2.39 3.00 12.07
C ALA A 11 3.44 2.85 10.96
N GLN A 12 3.33 1.81 10.14
CA GLN A 12 4.25 1.58 9.03
C GLN A 12 3.87 2.34 7.76
N LYS A 13 2.72 3.02 7.72
CA LYS A 13 2.21 3.62 6.47
C LYS A 13 3.22 4.66 5.95
N PRO A 14 3.60 4.59 4.65
CA PRO A 14 4.46 5.60 4.07
C PRO A 14 3.81 6.98 4.25
N THR A 15 4.62 7.95 4.66
CA THR A 15 4.18 9.35 4.79
C THR A 15 4.12 10.05 3.42
N VAL A 16 4.76 9.44 2.42
CA VAL A 16 4.80 9.91 1.03
C VAL A 16 3.59 9.35 0.29
N PRO A 17 2.87 10.16 -0.50
CA PRO A 17 1.77 9.66 -1.31
C PRO A 17 2.29 8.61 -2.33
N PRO A 18 1.52 7.55 -2.62
CA PRO A 18 1.89 6.48 -3.55
C PRO A 18 1.75 6.96 -5.00
N THR A 19 2.48 8.00 -5.37
CA THR A 19 2.49 8.60 -6.70
C THR A 19 3.87 9.16 -7.00
N PHE A 20 4.25 9.12 -8.28
CA PHE A 20 5.44 9.82 -8.75
C PHE A 20 5.15 11.29 -9.12
N ASN A 21 3.88 11.73 -9.04
CA ASN A 21 3.51 13.09 -9.38
C ASN A 21 4.09 14.09 -8.36
N GLY A 22 5.05 14.91 -8.82
CA GLY A 22 5.71 15.92 -7.99
C GLY A 22 6.90 15.40 -7.19
N VAL A 23 7.37 14.18 -7.47
CA VAL A 23 8.61 13.66 -6.89
C VAL A 23 9.79 14.24 -7.67
N ASP A 24 10.78 14.74 -6.94
CA ASP A 24 12.07 15.10 -7.53
C ASP A 24 12.82 13.82 -7.93
N TYR A 25 13.03 13.63 -9.23
CA TYR A 25 13.69 12.45 -9.78
C TYR A 25 15.21 12.44 -9.55
N ASP A 26 15.81 13.60 -9.26
CA ASP A 26 17.23 13.70 -8.93
C ASP A 26 17.49 13.40 -7.45
N ASP A 27 16.47 13.50 -6.58
CA ASP A 27 16.52 13.01 -5.21
C ASP A 27 16.18 11.51 -5.12
N THR A 28 17.24 10.69 -5.17
CA THR A 28 17.15 9.24 -5.03
C THR A 28 16.37 8.76 -3.79
N LYS A 29 16.33 9.53 -2.69
CA LYS A 29 15.58 9.17 -1.49
C LYS A 29 14.09 9.41 -1.68
N ALA A 30 13.71 10.55 -2.26
CA ALA A 30 12.33 10.88 -2.55
C ALA A 30 11.74 9.89 -3.58
N PHE A 31 12.53 9.55 -4.61
CA PHE A 31 12.15 8.55 -5.61
C PHE A 31 11.90 7.17 -4.98
N LYS A 32 12.83 6.69 -4.15
CA LYS A 32 12.69 5.38 -3.49
C LYS A 32 11.53 5.34 -2.50
N ALA A 33 11.28 6.42 -1.77
CA ALA A 33 10.14 6.50 -0.87
C ALA A 33 8.79 6.45 -1.61
N ALA A 34 8.68 7.09 -2.78
CA ALA A 34 7.50 7.03 -3.62
C ALA A 34 7.31 5.63 -4.25
N GLU A 35 8.40 4.99 -4.68
CA GLU A 35 8.40 3.61 -5.18
C GLU A 35 7.91 2.62 -4.12
N ASP A 36 8.47 2.69 -2.91
CA ASP A 36 8.05 1.83 -1.79
C ASP A 36 6.57 2.04 -1.41
N ALA A 37 6.11 3.29 -1.42
CA ALA A 37 4.71 3.61 -1.17
C ALA A 37 3.78 2.98 -2.22
N LEU A 38 4.15 3.08 -3.50
CA LEU A 38 3.38 2.50 -4.60
C LEU A 38 3.34 0.97 -4.53
N ILE A 39 4.50 0.34 -4.33
CA ILE A 39 4.63 -1.13 -4.25
C ILE A 39 3.77 -1.66 -3.11
N ARG A 40 3.76 -0.98 -1.96
CA ARG A 40 2.92 -1.41 -0.83
C ARG A 40 1.43 -1.39 -1.16
N GLU A 41 0.94 -0.34 -1.81
CA GLU A 41 -0.48 -0.26 -2.20
C GLU A 41 -0.86 -1.39 -3.17
N GLN A 42 0.04 -1.78 -4.08
CA GLN A 42 -0.17 -2.95 -4.95
C GLN A 42 -0.29 -4.25 -4.14
N TRP A 43 0.59 -4.46 -3.16
CA TRP A 43 0.51 -5.62 -2.27
C TRP A 43 -0.76 -5.64 -1.42
N VAL A 44 -1.21 -4.48 -0.92
CA VAL A 44 -2.46 -4.36 -0.16
C VAL A 44 -3.66 -4.74 -1.04
N GLY A 45 -3.71 -4.24 -2.28
CA GLY A 45 -4.76 -4.62 -3.24
C GLY A 45 -4.77 -6.12 -3.55
N ALA A 46 -3.60 -6.71 -3.76
CA ALA A 46 -3.46 -8.16 -3.98
C ALA A 46 -3.91 -8.98 -2.76
N MET A 47 -3.53 -8.55 -1.55
CA MET A 47 -3.92 -9.18 -0.30
C MET A 47 -5.44 -9.12 -0.08
N MET A 48 -6.05 -7.96 -0.32
CA MET A 48 -7.51 -7.77 -0.24
C MET A 48 -8.24 -8.68 -1.22
N THR A 49 -7.76 -8.78 -2.46
CA THR A 49 -8.33 -9.66 -3.49
C THR A 49 -8.29 -11.12 -3.05
N ARG A 50 -7.17 -11.58 -2.48
CA ARG A 50 -7.03 -12.94 -1.95
C ARG A 50 -8.01 -13.21 -0.80
N LEU A 51 -8.08 -12.31 0.18
CA LEU A 51 -8.97 -12.45 1.33
C LEU A 51 -10.46 -12.50 0.93
N VAL A 52 -10.87 -11.65 -0.01
CA VAL A 52 -12.24 -11.69 -0.55
C VAL A 52 -12.49 -13.00 -1.30
N GLY A 53 -11.52 -13.48 -2.08
CA GLY A 53 -11.62 -14.78 -2.75
C GLY A 53 -11.75 -15.95 -1.77
N GLU A 54 -10.97 -15.95 -0.69
CA GLU A 54 -11.06 -16.96 0.37
C GLU A 54 -12.40 -16.94 1.09
N GLU A 55 -12.98 -15.75 1.31
CA GLU A 55 -14.29 -15.64 1.95
C GLU A 55 -15.43 -16.08 1.02
N LEU A 56 -15.37 -15.71 -0.26
CA LEU A 56 -16.35 -16.14 -1.26
C LEU A 56 -16.29 -17.64 -1.54
N GLY A 57 -15.11 -18.28 -1.42
CA GLY A 57 -14.96 -19.73 -1.58
C GLY A 57 -15.53 -20.57 -0.43
N LYS A 58 -15.94 -19.95 0.69
CA LYS A 58 -16.63 -20.63 1.79
C LYS A 58 -18.15 -20.69 1.61
N CYS A 59 -18.70 -19.92 0.65
CA CYS A 59 -20.12 -19.93 0.28
C CYS A 59 -20.39 -20.97 -0.80
#